data_AF-A0A835TH51-F1
#
_entry.id   AF-A0A835TH51-F1
#
_cell.length_a   1.000
_cell.length_b   1.000
_cell.length_c   1.000
_cell.angle_alpha   90.00
_cell.angle_beta   90.00
_cell.angle_gamma   90.00
#
_symmetry.space_group_name_H-M   'P 1'
#
loop_
_entity.id
_entity.type
_entity.pdbx_description
1 polymer ?
#
loop_
_entity_poly.entity_id
_entity_poly.type
_entity_poly.pdbx_seq_one_letter_code
_entity_poly.pdbx_strand_id
1 'polypeptide(L)'
;MALHSAIKFSVFALVLLMLAIDSDVGGIAIYWGQNGNEGTLVETSATGNYEFVNLAFLSTFGNGQTPMINLAGHCDPYSNGCTGSSSEIKSCQAKGVQVMLFIGGAAGSYSLASSEDASQVAIYLWNNFLGGYTSSQPLGPAVLDAADFNIKGGKGLYCRSEILHWINSTLQLNLSKVEEACSGAVHCQHILAYSKKGKTLHLTASPRCPFPDDWVGNALKTGYQS
;
A
#
# COMPACT_ATOMS: atom_id res chain seq x y z
N MET A 1 -45.13 -36.00 9.31
CA MET A 1 -45.20 -34.70 8.59
C MET A 1 -44.41 -33.59 9.27
N ALA A 2 -44.53 -33.36 10.59
CA ALA A 2 -43.78 -32.31 11.30
C ALA A 2 -42.24 -32.44 11.22
N LEU A 3 -41.70 -33.66 11.35
CA LEU A 3 -40.25 -33.91 11.30
C LEU A 3 -39.63 -33.54 9.94
N HIS A 4 -40.32 -33.84 8.84
CA HIS A 4 -39.85 -33.50 7.49
C HIS A 4 -39.85 -31.99 7.23
N SER A 5 -40.78 -31.26 7.86
CA SER A 5 -40.85 -29.80 7.77
C SER A 5 -39.70 -29.13 8.54
N ALA A 6 -39.39 -29.62 9.74
CA ALA A 6 -38.29 -29.13 10.56
C ALA A 6 -36.91 -29.34 9.89
N ILE A 7 -36.71 -30.49 9.24
CA ILE A 7 -35.47 -30.78 8.50
C ILE A 7 -35.30 -29.80 7.33
N LYS A 8 -36.35 -29.52 6.56
CA LYS A 8 -36.30 -28.56 5.44
C LYS A 8 -35.97 -27.14 5.91
N PHE A 9 -36.56 -26.71 7.02
CA PHE A 9 -36.29 -25.39 7.60
C PHE A 9 -34.85 -25.29 8.11
N SER A 10 -34.35 -26.34 8.77
CA SER A 10 -32.96 -26.38 9.26
C SER A 10 -31.95 -26.36 8.12
N VAL A 11 -32.18 -27.10 7.03
CA VAL A 11 -31.32 -27.07 5.84
C VAL A 11 -31.34 -25.69 5.17
N PHE A 12 -32.52 -25.07 5.03
CA PHE A 12 -32.64 -23.73 4.47
C PHE A 12 -31.93 -22.67 5.31
N ALA A 13 -32.06 -22.74 6.64
CA ALA A 13 -31.34 -21.86 7.56
C ALA A 13 -29.82 -22.05 7.48
N LEU A 14 -29.33 -23.29 7.32
CA LEU A 14 -27.91 -23.57 7.12
C LEU A 14 -27.37 -23.01 5.80
N VAL A 15 -28.14 -23.10 4.72
CA VAL A 15 -27.75 -22.51 3.41
C VAL A 15 -27.70 -20.99 3.48
N LEU A 16 -28.67 -20.35 4.14
CA LEU A 16 -28.64 -18.91 4.39
C LEU A 16 -27.46 -18.49 5.26
N LEU A 17 -27.10 -19.30 6.26
CA LEU A 17 -25.93 -19.06 7.09
C LEU A 17 -24.65 -19.16 6.26
N MET A 18 -24.49 -20.16 5.39
CA MET A 18 -23.33 -20.30 4.50
C MET A 18 -23.20 -19.14 3.50
N LEU A 19 -24.31 -18.55 3.06
CA LEU A 19 -24.32 -17.35 2.21
C LEU A 19 -24.04 -16.05 2.99
N ALA A 20 -24.22 -16.07 4.31
CA ALA A 20 -23.95 -14.92 5.19
C ALA A 20 -22.54 -14.94 5.79
N ILE A 21 -21.86 -16.09 5.73
CA ILE A 21 -20.46 -16.22 6.11
C ILE A 21 -19.63 -15.95 4.86
N ASP A 22 -19.24 -14.68 4.64
CA ASP A 22 -18.11 -14.39 3.76
C ASP A 22 -16.87 -14.99 4.43
N SER A 23 -16.33 -16.06 3.86
CA SER A 23 -14.97 -16.49 4.19
C SER A 23 -14.03 -15.44 3.61
N ASP A 24 -13.43 -14.63 4.49
CA ASP A 24 -12.38 -13.68 4.13
C ASP A 24 -11.13 -14.49 3.71
N VAL A 25 -11.16 -15.00 2.47
CA VAL A 25 -9.99 -15.59 1.82
C VAL A 25 -9.07 -14.42 1.57
N GLY A 26 -8.13 -14.21 2.49
CA GLY A 26 -7.23 -13.06 2.43
C GLY A 26 -6.62 -12.89 1.04
N GLY A 27 -6.55 -11.65 0.57
CA GLY A 27 -6.01 -11.31 -0.74
C GLY A 27 -4.53 -11.62 -0.90
N ILE A 28 -4.12 -11.91 -2.14
CA ILE A 28 -2.71 -12.06 -2.50
C ILE A 28 -2.16 -10.72 -2.92
N ALA A 29 -1.08 -10.29 -2.26
CA ALA A 29 -0.28 -9.14 -2.66
C ALA A 29 0.97 -9.58 -3.43
N ILE A 30 1.32 -8.86 -4.51
CA ILE A 30 2.53 -9.11 -5.30
C ILE A 30 3.37 -7.84 -5.44
N TYR A 31 4.70 -7.98 -5.42
CA TYR A 31 5.62 -6.90 -5.79
C TYR A 31 5.93 -6.99 -7.28
N TRP A 32 5.80 -5.88 -7.99
CA TRP A 32 6.05 -5.77 -9.43
C TRP A 32 6.97 -4.57 -9.71
N GLY A 33 7.86 -4.68 -10.69
CA GLY A 33 8.67 -3.56 -11.20
C GLY A 33 10.17 -3.75 -11.03
N GLN A 34 10.64 -4.90 -10.55
CA GLN A 34 12.07 -5.14 -10.30
C GLN A 34 12.72 -6.10 -11.31
N ASN A 35 11.99 -6.53 -12.33
CA ASN A 35 12.54 -7.30 -13.44
C ASN A 35 11.82 -6.95 -14.74
N GLY A 36 12.52 -6.34 -15.70
CA GLY A 36 11.93 -5.93 -17.00
C GLY A 36 11.34 -7.08 -17.84
N ASN A 37 11.58 -8.34 -17.45
CA ASN A 37 11.01 -9.53 -18.10
C ASN A 37 9.86 -10.17 -17.31
N GLU A 38 9.35 -9.52 -16.25
CA GLU A 38 8.25 -10.04 -15.42
C GLU A 38 6.85 -9.81 -16.02
N GLY A 39 6.79 -9.26 -17.23
CA GLY A 39 5.55 -8.84 -17.87
C GLY A 39 5.10 -7.45 -17.45
N THR A 40 4.09 -6.93 -18.15
CA THR A 40 3.50 -5.61 -17.90
C THR A 40 2.60 -5.62 -16.65
N LEU A 41 2.28 -4.43 -16.15
CA LEU A 41 1.36 -4.30 -15.02
C LEU A 41 -0.07 -4.73 -15.42
N VAL A 42 -0.45 -4.51 -16.69
CA VAL A 42 -1.72 -4.98 -17.26
C VAL A 42 -1.82 -6.50 -17.29
N GLU A 43 -0.77 -7.19 -17.72
CA GLU A 43 -0.71 -8.65 -17.72
C GLU A 43 -0.77 -9.21 -16.30
N THR A 44 -0.04 -8.59 -15.37
CA THR A 44 -0.04 -8.96 -13.95
C THR A 44 -1.46 -8.91 -13.37
N SER A 45 -2.21 -7.83 -13.58
CA SER A 45 -3.61 -7.75 -13.12
C SER A 45 -4.58 -8.62 -13.90
N ALA A 46 -4.28 -8.97 -15.15
CA ALA A 46 -5.11 -9.87 -15.96
C ALA A 46 -5.06 -11.32 -15.48
N THR A 47 -4.08 -11.70 -14.66
CA THR A 47 -3.99 -13.06 -14.10
C THR A 47 -5.19 -13.41 -13.23
N GLY A 48 -5.84 -12.43 -12.61
CA GLY A 48 -6.91 -12.65 -11.62
C GLY A 48 -6.42 -13.22 -10.29
N ASN A 49 -5.10 -13.31 -10.08
CA ASN A 49 -4.51 -13.92 -8.89
C ASN A 49 -4.25 -12.95 -7.74
N TYR A 50 -4.25 -11.64 -8.01
CA TYR A 50 -3.76 -10.62 -7.07
C TYR A 50 -4.85 -9.60 -6.75
N GLU A 51 -5.01 -9.32 -5.46
CA GLU A 51 -5.87 -8.24 -4.97
C GLU A 51 -5.06 -6.94 -4.81
N PHE A 52 -3.77 -7.07 -4.50
CA PHE A 52 -2.86 -5.93 -4.31
C PHE A 52 -1.62 -6.07 -5.18
N VAL A 53 -1.21 -4.97 -5.82
CA VAL A 53 0.07 -4.87 -6.53
C VAL A 53 0.89 -3.73 -5.93
N ASN A 54 2.04 -4.07 -5.38
CA ASN A 54 3.03 -3.14 -4.84
C ASN A 54 4.04 -2.78 -5.95
N LEU A 55 3.96 -1.54 -6.45
CA LEU A 55 4.91 -1.00 -7.42
C LEU A 55 6.26 -0.76 -6.74
N ALA A 56 7.20 -1.65 -7.00
CA ALA A 56 8.52 -1.65 -6.41
C ALA A 56 9.52 -0.96 -7.34
N PHE A 57 10.15 0.17 -6.95
CA PHE A 57 9.92 0.93 -5.72
C PHE A 57 10.44 2.37 -5.77
N LEU A 58 9.98 3.23 -4.85
CA LEU A 58 10.57 4.54 -4.60
C LEU A 58 11.89 4.37 -3.83
N SER A 59 13.00 4.46 -4.57
CA SER A 59 14.34 4.03 -4.12
C SER A 59 15.25 5.16 -3.67
N THR A 60 14.86 6.41 -3.94
CA THR A 60 15.60 7.60 -3.54
C THR A 60 14.60 8.59 -2.95
N PHE A 61 14.84 9.09 -1.74
CA PHE A 61 14.05 10.14 -1.10
C PHE A 61 14.70 10.61 0.22
N GLY A 62 14.28 11.79 0.68
CA GLY A 62 14.72 12.36 1.96
C GLY A 62 16.18 12.78 1.96
N ASN A 63 16.62 13.38 3.07
CA ASN A 63 17.91 14.03 3.22
C ASN A 63 18.21 15.05 2.09
N GLY A 64 17.18 15.80 1.68
CA GLY A 64 17.27 16.80 0.61
C GLY A 64 17.38 16.25 -0.82
N GLN A 65 17.30 14.93 -1.01
CA GLN A 65 17.33 14.31 -2.33
C GLN A 65 16.01 14.52 -3.07
N THR A 66 16.08 14.67 -4.39
CA THR A 66 14.89 14.59 -5.25
C THR A 66 14.39 13.14 -5.29
N PRO A 67 13.14 12.85 -4.91
CA PRO A 67 12.68 11.47 -4.89
C PRO A 67 12.61 10.85 -6.29
N MET A 68 12.99 9.58 -6.39
CA MET A 68 13.10 8.86 -7.66
C MET A 68 12.60 7.42 -7.54
N ILE A 69 11.71 7.03 -8.46
CA ILE A 69 11.26 5.65 -8.59
C ILE A 69 12.28 4.83 -9.37
N ASN A 70 12.35 3.53 -9.11
CA ASN A 70 13.11 2.58 -9.90
C ASN A 70 12.18 1.42 -10.26
N LEU A 71 11.82 1.29 -11.54
CA LEU A 71 11.04 0.17 -12.10
C LEU A 71 11.92 -0.71 -13.01
N ALA A 72 13.19 -0.87 -12.64
CA ALA A 72 14.19 -1.68 -13.34
C ALA A 72 14.18 -1.43 -14.87
N GLY A 73 13.89 -2.47 -15.66
CA GLY A 73 13.90 -2.42 -17.12
C GLY A 73 12.59 -1.94 -17.75
N HIS A 74 11.56 -1.61 -16.97
CA HIS A 74 10.24 -1.26 -17.51
C HIS A 74 10.18 0.16 -18.08
N CYS A 75 10.91 1.11 -17.47
CA CYS A 75 10.93 2.50 -17.91
C CYS A 75 12.12 3.26 -17.32
N ASP A 76 12.51 4.35 -17.99
CA ASP A 76 13.52 5.29 -17.48
C ASP A 76 12.84 6.48 -16.77
N PRO A 77 13.01 6.62 -15.43
CA PRO A 77 12.42 7.72 -14.68
C PRO A 77 13.13 9.06 -14.92
N TYR A 78 14.40 9.07 -15.37
CA TYR A 78 15.16 10.31 -15.61
C TYR A 78 14.68 11.06 -16.86
N SER A 79 14.05 10.36 -17.80
CA SER A 79 13.49 10.93 -19.03
C SER A 79 11.97 11.13 -18.98
N ASN A 80 11.34 11.04 -17.81
CA ASN A 80 9.88 10.94 -17.65
C ASN A 80 9.25 9.75 -18.41
N GLY A 81 10.04 8.70 -18.69
CA GLY A 81 9.61 7.53 -19.46
C GLY A 81 8.58 6.66 -18.74
N CYS A 82 8.46 6.77 -17.42
CA CYS A 82 7.52 5.99 -16.61
C CYS A 82 6.08 6.53 -16.60
N THR A 83 5.82 7.66 -17.26
CA THR A 83 4.47 8.25 -17.30
C THR A 83 3.44 7.38 -18.02
N GLY A 84 3.88 6.47 -18.91
CA GLY A 84 3.03 5.49 -19.59
C GLY A 84 2.31 4.53 -18.64
N SER A 85 2.91 4.25 -17.49
CA SER A 85 2.34 3.38 -16.44
C SER A 85 1.00 3.90 -15.92
N SER A 86 0.67 5.18 -16.09
CA SER A 86 -0.63 5.75 -15.68
C SER A 86 -1.83 4.98 -16.23
N SER A 87 -1.75 4.58 -17.50
CA SER A 87 -2.83 3.84 -18.16
C SER A 87 -2.94 2.40 -17.69
N GLU A 88 -1.80 1.78 -17.36
CA GLU A 88 -1.72 0.42 -16.84
C GLU A 88 -2.28 0.35 -15.41
N ILE A 89 -1.90 1.31 -14.55
CA ILE A 89 -2.41 1.45 -13.18
C ILE A 89 -3.94 1.53 -13.19
N LYS A 90 -4.50 2.43 -14.00
CA LYS A 90 -5.95 2.60 -14.12
C LYS A 90 -6.63 1.32 -14.64
N SER A 91 -5.95 0.58 -15.53
CA SER A 91 -6.45 -0.70 -16.04
C SER A 91 -6.51 -1.77 -14.95
N CYS A 92 -5.53 -1.80 -14.03
CA CYS A 92 -5.55 -2.68 -12.86
C CYS A 92 -6.66 -2.30 -11.89
N GLN A 93 -6.77 -1.01 -11.57
CA GLN A 93 -7.80 -0.48 -10.68
C GLN A 93 -9.22 -0.76 -11.19
N ALA A 94 -9.43 -0.65 -12.51
CA ALA A 94 -10.71 -0.99 -13.14
C ALA A 94 -11.11 -2.47 -13.00
N LYS A 95 -10.14 -3.35 -12.71
CA LYS A 95 -10.38 -4.78 -12.41
C LYS A 95 -10.55 -5.06 -10.91
N GLY A 96 -10.55 -4.02 -10.07
CA GLY A 96 -10.63 -4.15 -8.61
C GLY A 96 -9.29 -4.46 -7.93
N VAL A 97 -8.17 -4.45 -8.66
CA VAL A 97 -6.84 -4.64 -8.08
C VAL A 97 -6.35 -3.31 -7.51
N GLN A 98 -6.02 -3.29 -6.22
CA GLN A 98 -5.43 -2.10 -5.58
C GLN A 98 -3.96 -1.97 -5.95
N VAL A 99 -3.56 -0.80 -6.44
CA VAL A 99 -2.17 -0.51 -6.83
C VAL A 99 -1.56 0.45 -5.82
N MET A 100 -0.48 0.00 -5.18
CA MET A 100 0.17 0.68 -4.07
C MET A 100 1.60 1.06 -4.44
N LEU A 101 2.11 2.18 -3.92
CA LEU A 101 3.53 2.51 -4.07
C LEU A 101 4.34 1.80 -2.98
N PHE A 102 5.33 1.00 -3.34
CA PHE A 102 6.30 0.51 -2.38
C PHE A 102 7.43 1.52 -2.18
N ILE A 103 7.64 1.97 -0.94
CA ILE A 103 8.60 3.01 -0.57
C ILE A 103 9.74 2.37 0.22
N GLY A 104 10.98 2.59 -0.22
CA GLY A 104 12.17 2.06 0.45
C GLY A 104 12.75 0.86 -0.26
N GLY A 105 12.66 -0.35 0.28
CA GLY A 105 13.14 -1.57 -0.41
C GLY A 105 14.50 -2.09 0.07
N ALA A 106 15.12 -3.03 -0.63
CA ALA A 106 16.39 -3.64 -0.17
C ALA A 106 17.65 -2.84 -0.57
N ALA A 107 17.56 -2.02 -1.60
CA ALA A 107 18.64 -1.19 -2.13
C ALA A 107 18.10 0.22 -2.40
N GLY A 108 18.95 1.23 -2.49
CA GLY A 108 18.53 2.62 -2.72
C GLY A 108 19.26 3.61 -1.83
N SER A 109 18.96 4.89 -2.01
CA SER A 109 19.50 6.00 -1.23
C SER A 109 18.36 6.77 -0.58
N TYR A 110 17.92 6.30 0.58
CA TYR A 110 16.81 6.93 1.29
C TYR A 110 17.06 6.99 2.80
N SER A 111 16.62 8.10 3.40
CA SER A 111 16.68 8.32 4.84
C SER A 111 15.83 9.52 5.20
N LEU A 112 15.26 9.53 6.40
CA LEU A 112 14.59 10.72 6.95
C LEU A 112 15.51 11.38 7.97
N ALA A 113 16.02 12.57 7.62
CA ALA A 113 17.02 13.28 8.42
C ALA A 113 16.42 14.07 9.60
N SER A 114 15.18 14.55 9.45
CA SER A 114 14.43 15.29 10.47
C SER A 114 12.92 15.19 10.24
N SER A 115 12.13 15.79 11.15
CA SER A 115 10.68 15.95 11.03
C SER A 115 10.23 16.75 9.83
N GLU A 116 11.00 17.78 9.49
CA GLU A 116 10.74 18.62 8.34
C GLU A 116 10.99 17.85 7.05
N ASP A 117 12.06 17.05 7.01
CA ASP A 117 12.39 16.18 5.87
C ASP A 117 11.32 15.08 5.68
N ALA A 118 10.89 14.44 6.76
CA ALA A 118 9.77 13.48 6.73
C ALA A 118 8.47 14.11 6.21
N SER A 119 8.16 15.34 6.65
CA SER A 119 7.01 16.10 6.18
C SER A 119 7.11 16.43 4.69
N GLN A 120 8.30 16.84 4.21
CA GLN A 120 8.54 17.14 2.80
C GLN A 120 8.39 15.90 1.91
N VAL A 121 8.93 14.75 2.34
CA VAL A 121 8.74 13.47 1.65
C VAL A 121 7.26 13.11 1.58
N ALA A 122 6.51 13.29 2.67
CA ALA A 122 5.08 12.98 2.68
C ALA A 122 4.25 13.92 1.78
N ILE A 123 4.57 15.22 1.73
CA ILE A 123 4.00 16.18 0.75
C ILE A 123 4.27 15.69 -0.68
N TYR A 124 5.51 15.30 -0.96
CA TYR A 124 5.91 14.82 -2.28
C TYR A 124 5.11 13.57 -2.67
N LEU A 125 5.00 12.59 -1.78
CA LEU A 125 4.23 11.36 -2.01
C LEU A 125 2.77 11.66 -2.32
N TRP A 126 2.15 12.53 -1.51
CA TRP A 126 0.76 12.93 -1.69
C TRP A 126 0.52 13.57 -3.07
N ASN A 127 1.38 14.51 -3.46
CA ASN A 127 1.20 15.28 -4.68
C ASN A 127 1.56 14.51 -5.96
N ASN A 128 2.52 13.59 -5.89
CA ASN A 128 3.05 12.93 -7.07
C ASN A 128 2.49 11.53 -7.34
N PHE A 129 1.92 10.87 -6.32
CA PHE A 129 1.43 9.49 -6.47
C PHE A 129 0.01 9.27 -5.93
N LEU A 130 -0.43 10.08 -4.98
CA LEU A 130 -1.72 9.90 -4.31
C LEU A 130 -2.70 11.02 -4.71
N GLY A 131 -3.51 11.51 -3.77
CA GLY A 131 -4.65 12.38 -4.07
C GLY A 131 -4.32 13.84 -4.38
N GLY A 132 -3.05 14.24 -4.36
CA GLY A 132 -2.62 15.56 -4.79
C GLY A 132 -2.31 15.62 -6.29
N TYR A 133 -1.72 16.73 -6.73
CA TYR A 133 -1.41 16.95 -8.14
C TYR A 133 -0.12 17.76 -8.32
N THR A 134 0.69 17.35 -9.29
CA THR A 134 1.78 18.13 -9.87
C THR A 134 1.72 18.04 -11.39
N SER A 135 2.39 18.96 -12.09
CA SER A 135 2.46 18.93 -13.56
C SER A 135 3.39 17.83 -14.11
N SER A 136 4.19 17.18 -13.26
CA SER A 136 5.23 16.23 -13.65
C SER A 136 5.26 15.01 -12.72
N GLN A 137 4.14 14.29 -12.63
CA GLN A 137 4.01 13.09 -11.80
C GLN A 137 4.81 11.92 -12.42
N PRO A 138 5.66 11.20 -11.66
CA PRO A 138 6.57 10.19 -12.21
C PRO A 138 5.87 9.04 -12.94
N LEU A 139 4.69 8.64 -12.48
CA LEU A 139 3.85 7.58 -13.08
C LEU A 139 2.69 8.16 -13.91
N GLY A 140 2.77 9.44 -14.27
CA GLY A 140 1.69 10.16 -14.92
C GLY A 140 0.49 10.41 -13.98
N PRO A 141 -0.69 10.80 -14.52
CA PRO A 141 -1.84 11.29 -13.75
C PRO A 141 -2.67 10.19 -13.08
N ALA A 142 -2.10 9.03 -12.81
CA ALA A 142 -2.79 7.99 -12.05
C ALA A 142 -2.64 8.27 -10.55
N VAL A 143 -3.72 8.04 -9.81
CA VAL A 143 -3.75 8.15 -8.34
C VAL A 143 -3.68 6.73 -7.81
N LEU A 144 -2.62 6.40 -7.07
CA LEU A 144 -2.47 5.11 -6.42
C LEU A 144 -3.41 4.98 -5.22
N ASP A 145 -3.78 3.75 -4.90
CA ASP A 145 -4.74 3.43 -3.83
C ASP A 145 -4.10 3.52 -2.45
N ALA A 146 -2.78 3.31 -2.38
CA ALA A 146 -2.07 3.17 -1.13
C ALA A 146 -0.55 3.42 -1.23
N ALA A 147 0.11 3.44 -0.07
CA ALA A 147 1.56 3.44 0.06
C ALA A 147 2.02 2.38 1.06
N ASP A 148 2.96 1.52 0.65
CA ASP A 148 3.60 0.48 1.45
C ASP A 148 5.00 0.92 1.90
N PHE A 149 5.21 1.05 3.21
CA PHE A 149 6.45 1.56 3.78
C PHE A 149 7.40 0.44 4.20
N ASN A 150 8.57 0.39 3.56
CA ASN A 150 9.72 -0.46 3.91
C ASN A 150 10.98 0.39 4.04
N ILE A 151 10.98 1.31 5.01
CA ILE A 151 12.09 2.23 5.25
C ILE A 151 13.14 1.54 6.14
N LYS A 152 14.33 1.33 5.58
CA LYS A 152 15.54 0.85 6.28
C LYS A 152 16.51 2.03 6.47
N GLY A 153 16.61 2.57 7.68
CA GLY A 153 17.53 3.68 7.97
C GLY A 153 16.84 5.00 8.32
N GLY A 154 17.48 5.74 9.24
CA GLY A 154 16.90 6.86 9.99
C GLY A 154 16.95 6.54 11.50
N LYS A 155 17.09 7.54 12.37
CA LYS A 155 16.88 7.29 13.81
C LYS A 155 15.42 6.84 13.95
N GLY A 156 15.16 5.66 14.53
CA GLY A 156 13.86 4.97 14.54
C GLY A 156 12.66 5.73 15.15
N LEU A 157 12.80 7.03 15.41
CA LEU A 157 11.78 7.96 15.86
C LEU A 157 11.05 8.67 14.70
N TYR A 158 11.65 8.80 13.50
CA TYR A 158 11.12 9.66 12.43
C TYR A 158 10.31 8.92 11.33
N CYS A 159 10.33 7.58 11.30
CA CYS A 159 9.89 6.81 10.14
C CYS A 159 8.36 6.67 9.96
N ARG A 160 7.55 6.78 11.02
CA ARG A 160 6.09 6.64 10.92
C ARG A 160 5.33 7.63 11.79
N SER A 161 5.71 7.88 13.03
CA SER A 161 5.00 8.82 13.91
C SER A 161 4.86 10.19 13.27
N GLU A 162 5.90 10.68 12.60
CA GLU A 162 5.89 11.99 11.95
C GLU A 162 5.28 11.99 10.57
N ILE A 163 5.46 10.93 9.77
CA ILE A 163 4.72 10.77 8.51
C ILE A 163 3.22 10.67 8.80
N LEU A 164 2.81 9.89 9.81
CA LEU A 164 1.43 9.80 10.26
C LEU A 164 0.95 11.10 10.89
N HIS A 165 1.78 11.79 11.67
CA HIS A 165 1.45 13.09 12.24
C HIS A 165 1.26 14.14 11.13
N TRP A 166 2.12 14.15 10.12
CA TRP A 166 1.98 15.01 8.94
C TRP A 166 0.74 14.65 8.13
N ILE A 167 0.48 13.35 7.87
CA ILE A 167 -0.74 12.88 7.20
C ILE A 167 -1.97 13.36 8.00
N ASN A 168 -1.98 13.18 9.32
CA ASN A 168 -3.09 13.56 10.18
C ASN A 168 -3.31 15.09 10.21
N SER A 169 -2.23 15.88 10.35
CA SER A 169 -2.26 17.34 10.45
C SER A 169 -2.51 18.05 9.11
N THR A 170 -1.89 17.58 8.03
CA THR A 170 -1.96 18.21 6.70
C THR A 170 -3.18 17.75 5.93
N LEU A 171 -3.52 16.46 6.02
CA LEU A 171 -4.69 15.95 5.34
C LEU A 171 -5.97 16.06 6.21
N GLN A 172 -5.90 16.49 7.47
CA GLN A 172 -7.09 16.63 8.36
C GLN A 172 -7.99 15.38 8.29
N LEU A 173 -7.38 14.20 8.47
CA LEU A 173 -8.05 12.91 8.26
C LEU A 173 -8.56 12.35 9.59
N ASN A 174 -9.75 11.76 9.57
CA ASN A 174 -10.18 10.88 10.66
C ASN A 174 -9.62 9.47 10.38
N LEU A 175 -8.80 8.95 11.30
CA LEU A 175 -8.34 7.57 11.29
C LEU A 175 -9.55 6.65 11.51
N SER A 176 -9.85 5.75 10.57
CA SER A 176 -11.06 4.92 10.64
C SER A 176 -10.82 3.45 10.93
N LYS A 177 -9.62 2.91 10.66
CA LYS A 177 -9.33 1.48 10.94
C LYS A 177 -7.83 1.16 10.87
N VAL A 178 -7.34 0.34 11.79
CA VAL A 178 -6.07 -0.37 11.70
C VAL A 178 -6.41 -1.85 11.57
N GLU A 179 -6.05 -2.47 10.45
CA GLU A 179 -6.24 -3.91 10.22
C GLU A 179 -4.88 -4.58 10.01
N GLU A 180 -4.66 -5.69 10.70
CA GLU A 180 -3.47 -6.51 10.54
C GLU A 180 -3.81 -7.65 9.57
N ALA A 181 -3.27 -7.59 8.36
CA ALA A 181 -3.39 -8.68 7.39
C ALA A 181 -2.11 -9.52 7.44
N CYS A 182 -2.09 -10.51 8.32
CA CYS A 182 -1.08 -11.56 8.29
C CYS A 182 -1.49 -12.62 7.24
N SER A 183 -1.22 -12.38 5.96
CA SER A 183 -1.27 -13.47 4.98
C SER A 183 0.02 -14.28 5.11
N GLY A 184 -0.10 -15.60 5.26
CA GLY A 184 0.95 -16.53 5.74
C GLY A 184 2.17 -16.75 4.83
N ALA A 185 2.74 -15.70 4.21
CA ALA A 185 3.96 -15.77 3.42
C ALA A 185 4.92 -14.64 3.79
N VAL A 186 5.81 -14.89 4.77
CA VAL A 186 7.10 -14.18 5.01
C VAL A 186 7.02 -12.65 5.23
N HIS A 187 5.82 -12.03 5.28
CA HIS A 187 5.64 -10.60 5.47
C HIS A 187 4.32 -10.27 6.17
N CYS A 188 4.37 -9.63 7.34
CA CYS A 188 3.19 -9.14 8.04
C CYS A 188 2.81 -7.75 7.50
N GLN A 189 1.83 -7.67 6.60
CA GLN A 189 1.37 -6.37 6.11
C GLN A 189 0.36 -5.76 7.09
N HIS A 190 0.70 -4.63 7.70
CA HIS A 190 -0.24 -3.85 8.51
C HIS A 190 -0.92 -2.79 7.64
N ILE A 191 -2.24 -2.88 7.46
CA ILE A 191 -3.03 -1.91 6.70
C ILE A 191 -3.63 -0.88 7.68
N LEU A 192 -3.33 0.40 7.47
CA LEU A 192 -4.05 1.51 8.06
C LEU A 192 -4.96 2.12 6.99
N ALA A 193 -6.25 2.29 7.27
CA ALA A 193 -7.17 2.99 6.36
C ALA A 193 -7.49 4.40 6.89
N TYR A 194 -7.31 5.41 6.04
CA TYR A 194 -7.59 6.82 6.32
C TYR A 194 -8.61 7.37 5.32
N SER A 195 -9.54 8.25 5.70
CA SER A 195 -10.51 8.81 4.74
C SER A 195 -10.55 10.35 4.73
N LYS A 196 -10.52 10.97 3.54
CA LYS A 196 -10.84 12.39 3.31
C LYS A 196 -11.90 12.54 2.23
N LYS A 197 -12.98 13.28 2.49
CA LYS A 197 -14.00 13.61 1.47
C LYS A 197 -14.50 12.39 0.66
N GLY A 198 -14.58 11.22 1.29
CA GLY A 198 -15.02 9.97 0.67
C GLY A 198 -13.96 9.16 -0.08
N LYS A 199 -12.70 9.60 -0.15
CA LYS A 199 -11.57 8.78 -0.64
C LYS A 199 -10.80 8.19 0.53
N THR A 200 -10.65 6.88 0.54
CA THR A 200 -9.85 6.14 1.52
C THR A 200 -8.42 5.98 1.01
N LEU A 201 -7.43 6.45 1.75
CA LEU A 201 -6.01 6.16 1.56
C LEU A 201 -5.61 5.01 2.47
N HIS A 202 -5.08 3.94 1.90
CA HIS A 202 -4.52 2.84 2.67
C HIS A 202 -3.01 3.06 2.87
N LEU A 203 -2.48 2.81 4.07
CA LEU A 203 -1.05 2.75 4.33
C LEU A 203 -0.70 1.35 4.77
N THR A 204 0.23 0.71 4.08
CA THR A 204 0.77 -0.60 4.44
C THR A 204 2.18 -0.48 4.99
N ALA A 205 2.60 -1.50 5.72
CA ALA A 205 3.99 -1.62 6.18
C ALA A 205 4.48 -3.04 6.03
N SER A 206 5.79 -3.16 5.80
CA SER A 206 6.45 -4.36 5.33
C SER A 206 7.65 -4.72 6.24
N PRO A 207 7.40 -5.13 7.51
CA PRO A 207 8.42 -5.40 8.53
C PRO A 207 9.15 -6.73 8.32
N ARG A 208 10.34 -6.88 8.91
CA ARG A 208 11.04 -8.17 8.97
C ARG A 208 10.44 -9.08 10.05
N CYS A 209 10.74 -10.36 9.94
CA CYS A 209 10.24 -11.38 10.87
C CYS A 209 10.64 -11.20 12.35
N PRO A 210 11.87 -10.76 12.71
CA PRO A 210 12.22 -10.57 14.12
C PRO A 210 11.36 -9.48 14.76
N PHE A 211 10.60 -9.83 15.79
CA PHE A 211 9.75 -8.89 16.53
C PHE A 211 10.43 -8.40 17.83
N PRO A 212 10.36 -7.09 18.16
CA PRO A 212 9.84 -6.02 17.32
C PRO A 212 10.80 -5.74 16.15
N ASP A 213 10.26 -5.42 14.97
CA ASP A 213 11.10 -5.02 13.85
C ASP A 213 11.86 -3.73 14.20
N ASP A 214 13.16 -3.69 13.94
CA ASP A 214 14.02 -2.57 14.35
C ASP A 214 13.59 -1.21 13.74
N TRP A 215 12.84 -1.22 12.64
CA TRP A 215 12.48 -0.02 11.86
C TRP A 215 11.01 0.36 12.04
N VAL A 216 10.12 -0.64 12.08
CA VAL A 216 8.67 -0.45 12.15
C VAL A 216 8.10 -0.84 13.52
N GLY A 217 8.84 -1.54 14.37
CA GLY A 217 8.34 -2.11 15.63
C GLY A 217 7.87 -1.08 16.66
N ASN A 218 8.56 0.06 16.81
CA ASN A 218 8.07 1.18 17.65
C ASN A 218 6.79 1.79 17.07
N ALA A 219 6.69 1.76 15.75
CA ALA A 219 5.56 2.26 15.00
C ALA A 219 4.31 1.40 15.19
N LEU A 220 4.45 0.07 15.24
CA LEU A 220 3.33 -0.86 15.47
C LEU A 220 2.71 -0.68 16.87
N LYS A 221 3.51 -0.29 17.86
CA LYS A 221 3.05 -0.05 19.24
C LYS A 221 2.12 1.15 19.38
N THR A 222 2.25 2.18 18.55
CA THR A 222 1.41 3.39 18.65
C THR A 222 0.01 3.23 18.05
N GLY A 223 -0.21 2.21 17.21
CA GLY A 223 -1.54 1.87 16.67
C GLY A 223 -2.36 0.95 17.57
N TYR A 224 -1.75 0.38 18.61
CA TYR A 224 -2.37 -0.54 19.57
C TYR A 224 -3.01 0.15 20.78
N GLN A 225 -3.05 1.49 20.80
CA GLN A 225 -3.78 2.25 21.83
C GLN A 225 -5.11 2.76 21.29
N SER A 226 -6.11 1.87 21.28
CA SER A 226 -7.53 2.20 21.30
C SER A 226 -8.32 1.02 21.85
#